data_AF-A0A6J4KIR3-F1
#
_entry.id   AF-A0A6J4KIR3-F1
#
_cell.length_a   1.000
_cell.length_b   1.000
_cell.length_c   1.000
_cell.angle_alpha   90.00
_cell.angle_beta   90.00
_cell.angle_gamma   90.00
#
_symmetry.space_group_name_H-M   'P 1'
#
loop_
_entity.id
_entity.type
_entity.pdbx_description
1 polymer ?
#
loop_
_entity_poly.entity_id
_entity_poly.type
_entity_poly.pdbx_seq_one_letter_code
_entity_poly.pdbx_strand_id
1 'polypeptide(L)'
;MPAPLSVDLRQRILAAYAAREGSQRQLAEQFKVSLSFIRDLLRHYRKTGTLQPKPHGGGAVAKVGKAQLPLIEALVKEQPDALLSELCERFAAQTGVEVSVSTMQRMVCQLKLSVKKNADCL
;
A
#
# COMPACT_ATOMS: atom_id res chain seq x y z
N MET A 1 -4.89 10.11 8.57
CA MET A 1 -5.86 9.82 7.49
C MET A 1 -7.18 9.41 8.14
N PRO A 2 -8.33 9.99 7.79
CA PRO A 2 -9.60 9.65 8.41
C PRO A 2 -9.99 8.20 8.07
N ALA A 3 -10.48 7.46 9.07
CA ALA A 3 -10.96 6.10 8.89
C ALA A 3 -12.18 6.09 7.94
N PRO A 4 -12.32 5.08 7.06
CA PRO A 4 -13.52 4.96 6.24
C PRO A 4 -14.76 4.78 7.13
N LEU A 5 -15.86 5.47 6.76
CA LEU A 5 -17.17 5.29 7.42
C LEU A 5 -17.58 3.82 7.46
N SER A 6 -18.14 3.40 8.60
CA SER A 6 -18.49 2.01 8.89
C SER A 6 -19.37 1.39 7.81
N VAL A 7 -19.20 0.07 7.60
CA VAL A 7 -20.00 -0.68 6.62
C VAL A 7 -21.49 -0.67 7.00
N ASP A 8 -21.80 -0.66 8.29
CA ASP A 8 -23.16 -0.55 8.82
C ASP A 8 -23.88 0.72 8.31
N LEU A 9 -23.22 1.89 8.40
CA LEU A 9 -23.82 3.14 7.93
C LEU A 9 -24.08 3.09 6.42
N ARG A 10 -23.16 2.51 5.64
CA ARG A 10 -23.30 2.35 4.20
C ARG A 10 -24.48 1.43 3.84
N GLN A 11 -24.68 0.36 4.61
CA GLN A 11 -25.81 -0.56 4.46
C GLN A 11 -27.13 0.14 4.75
N ARG A 12 -27.22 0.91 5.84
CA ARG A 12 -28.43 1.66 6.19
C ARG A 12 -28.79 2.72 5.16
N ILE A 13 -27.81 3.44 4.62
CA ILE A 13 -28.04 4.41 3.53
C ILE A 13 -28.55 3.71 2.26
N LEU A 14 -27.98 2.55 1.92
CA LEU A 14 -28.43 1.79 0.75
C LEU A 14 -29.86 1.27 0.93
N ALA A 15 -30.20 0.76 2.12
CA ALA A 15 -31.54 0.30 2.45
C ALA A 15 -32.57 1.43 2.32
N ALA A 16 -32.30 2.60 2.90
CA ALA A 16 -33.17 3.77 2.79
C ALA A 16 -33.33 4.27 1.34
N TYR A 17 -32.25 4.20 0.55
CA TYR A 17 -32.31 4.51 -0.88
C TYR A 17 -33.16 3.50 -1.66
N ALA A 18 -33.03 2.20 -1.37
CA ALA A 18 -33.81 1.15 -2.00
C ALA A 18 -35.31 1.23 -1.62
N ALA A 19 -35.61 1.60 -0.39
CA ALA A 19 -36.96 1.85 0.11
C ALA A 19 -37.59 3.15 -0.40
N ARG A 20 -36.84 3.96 -1.18
CA ARG A 20 -37.27 5.26 -1.71
C ARG A 20 -37.75 6.24 -0.61
N GLU A 21 -37.11 6.18 0.57
CA GLU A 21 -37.43 7.04 1.72
C GLU A 21 -37.20 8.54 1.44
N GLY A 22 -36.45 8.88 0.38
CA GLY A 22 -36.28 10.25 -0.06
C GLY A 22 -35.28 10.40 -1.20
N SER A 23 -35.08 11.65 -1.61
CA SER A 23 -34.01 12.04 -2.53
C SER A 23 -32.63 11.85 -1.91
N GLN A 24 -31.58 11.76 -2.74
CA GLN A 24 -30.20 11.66 -2.25
C GLN A 24 -29.79 12.80 -1.30
N ARG A 25 -30.40 13.99 -1.47
CA ARG A 25 -30.16 15.15 -0.61
C ARG A 25 -30.80 14.98 0.76
N GLN A 26 -32.04 14.49 0.82
CA GLN A 26 -32.72 14.18 2.07
C GLN A 26 -32.01 13.06 2.85
N LEU A 27 -31.54 12.03 2.15
CA LEU A 27 -30.72 10.98 2.78
C LEU A 27 -29.41 11.55 3.33
N ALA A 28 -28.77 12.51 2.64
CA ALA A 28 -27.54 13.14 3.11
C ALA A 28 -27.76 13.87 4.44
N GLU A 29 -28.87 14.60 4.55
CA GLU A 29 -29.28 15.31 5.77
C GLU A 29 -29.65 14.32 6.89
N GLN A 30 -30.46 13.30 6.61
CA GLN A 30 -30.89 12.28 7.57
C GLN A 30 -29.71 11.51 8.19
N PHE A 31 -28.74 11.13 7.36
CA PHE A 31 -27.56 10.37 7.79
C PHE A 31 -26.37 11.26 8.18
N LYS A 32 -26.52 12.60 8.13
CA LYS A 32 -25.47 13.59 8.45
C LYS A 32 -24.17 13.37 7.66
N VAL A 33 -24.31 13.02 6.38
CA VAL A 33 -23.20 12.80 5.44
C VAL A 33 -23.28 13.80 4.29
N SER A 34 -22.20 13.94 3.52
CA SER A 34 -22.22 14.79 2.34
C SER A 34 -23.02 14.15 1.19
N LEU A 35 -23.62 14.99 0.33
CA LEU A 35 -24.28 14.52 -0.90
C LEU A 35 -23.31 13.80 -1.84
N SER A 36 -22.05 14.25 -1.90
CA SER A 36 -21.00 13.58 -2.68
C SER A 36 -20.75 12.16 -2.17
N PHE A 37 -20.71 11.95 -0.86
CA PHE A 37 -20.57 10.61 -0.28
C PHE A 37 -21.68 9.66 -0.71
N ILE A 38 -22.95 10.09 -0.64
CA ILE A 38 -24.08 9.26 -1.09
C ILE A 38 -23.97 8.94 -2.58
N ARG A 39 -23.65 9.94 -3.40
CA ARG A 39 -23.48 9.76 -4.85
C ARG A 39 -22.39 8.75 -5.17
N ASP A 40 -21.25 8.84 -4.50
CA ASP A 40 -20.10 7.96 -4.71
C ASP A 40 -20.37 6.56 -4.17
N LEU A 41 -21.07 6.44 -3.03
CA LEU A 41 -21.50 5.16 -2.48
C LEU A 41 -22.43 4.42 -3.44
N LEU A 42 -23.47 5.08 -3.95
CA LEU A 42 -24.40 4.48 -4.91
C LEU A 42 -23.72 4.15 -6.24
N ARG A 43 -22.82 5.02 -6.72
CA ARG A 43 -22.01 4.75 -7.92
C ARG A 43 -21.11 3.52 -7.72
N HIS A 44 -20.47 3.41 -6.57
CA HIS A 44 -19.64 2.26 -6.24
C HIS A 44 -20.47 0.99 -6.20
N TYR A 45 -21.57 0.98 -5.45
CA TYR A 45 -22.47 -0.16 -5.33
C TYR A 45 -23.00 -0.63 -6.69
N ARG A 46 -23.40 0.28 -7.58
CA ARG A 46 -23.85 -0.08 -8.95
C ARG A 46 -22.74 -0.70 -9.80
N LYS A 47 -21.48 -0.36 -9.55
CA LYS A 47 -20.32 -0.87 -10.33
C LYS A 47 -19.79 -2.19 -9.79
N THR A 48 -19.72 -2.35 -8.47
CA THR A 48 -19.05 -3.49 -7.83
C THR A 48 -19.99 -4.44 -7.13
N GLY A 49 -21.25 -4.06 -6.89
CA GLY A 49 -22.20 -4.80 -6.06
C GLY A 49 -21.85 -4.82 -4.57
N THR A 50 -20.77 -4.13 -4.16
CA THR A 50 -20.24 -4.16 -2.80
C THR A 50 -20.36 -2.81 -2.11
N LEU A 51 -20.51 -2.86 -0.78
CA LEU A 51 -20.51 -1.67 0.08
C LEU A 51 -19.19 -1.50 0.85
N GLN A 52 -18.29 -2.48 0.72
CA GLN A 52 -16.98 -2.42 1.37
C GLN A 52 -16.20 -1.21 0.86
N PRO A 53 -15.51 -0.48 1.75
CA PRO A 53 -14.59 0.56 1.31
C PRO A 53 -13.53 -0.05 0.39
N LYS A 54 -13.08 0.71 -0.61
CA LYS A 54 -11.93 0.31 -1.39
C LYS A 54 -10.76 0.03 -0.43
N PRO A 55 -9.99 -1.05 -0.65
CA PRO A 55 -8.78 -1.24 0.10
C PRO A 55 -7.93 0.02 -0.04
N HIS A 56 -7.27 0.42 1.04
CA HIS A 56 -6.30 1.50 0.95
C HIS A 56 -5.35 1.17 -0.19
N GLY A 57 -5.27 2.05 -1.18
CA GLY A 57 -4.30 1.94 -2.25
C GLY A 57 -2.95 1.98 -1.58
N GLY A 58 -2.33 0.81 -1.39
CA GLY A 58 -1.04 0.71 -0.74
C GLY A 58 -0.06 1.69 -1.37
N GLY A 59 0.96 2.08 -0.60
CA GLY A 59 2.04 2.91 -1.14
C GLY A 59 2.65 2.29 -2.40
N ALA A 60 3.45 3.08 -3.12
CA ALA A 60 4.11 2.66 -4.36
C ALA A 60 4.71 1.25 -4.24
N VAL A 61 4.47 0.41 -5.25
CA VAL A 61 5.08 -0.93 -5.33
C VAL A 61 6.58 -0.76 -5.25
N ALA A 62 7.22 -1.42 -4.28
CA ALA A 62 8.66 -1.33 -4.09
C ALA A 62 9.38 -1.78 -5.38
N LYS A 63 10.32 -0.96 -5.86
CA LYS A 63 11.16 -1.29 -7.04
C LYS A 63 11.95 -2.58 -6.87
N VAL A 64 12.21 -2.96 -5.62
CA VAL A 64 12.82 -4.23 -5.25
C VAL A 64 11.74 -5.11 -4.63
N GLY A 65 11.39 -6.18 -5.33
CA GLY A 65 10.40 -7.16 -4.89
C GLY A 65 11.02 -8.32 -4.11
N LYS A 66 10.18 -9.14 -3.49
CA LYS A 66 10.61 -10.37 -2.77
C LYS A 66 11.41 -11.34 -3.65
N ALA A 67 11.22 -11.30 -4.97
CA ALA A 67 11.94 -12.14 -5.92
C ALA A 67 13.45 -11.85 -6.00
N GLN A 68 13.86 -10.63 -5.65
CA GLN A 68 15.27 -10.19 -5.69
C GLN A 68 15.99 -10.37 -4.35
N LEU A 69 15.26 -10.75 -3.29
CA LEU A 69 15.84 -10.99 -1.96
C LEU A 69 16.87 -12.13 -1.94
N PRO A 70 16.65 -13.29 -2.58
CA PRO A 70 17.65 -14.36 -2.60
C PRO A 70 18.94 -13.96 -3.31
N LEU A 71 18.85 -13.08 -4.32
CA LEU A 71 20.02 -12.56 -5.03
C LEU A 71 20.84 -11.64 -4.14
N ILE A 72 20.19 -10.75 -3.39
CA ILE A 72 20.85 -9.88 -2.41
C ILE A 72 21.52 -10.74 -1.32
N GLU A 73 20.86 -11.79 -0.85
CA GLU A 73 21.44 -12.72 0.12
C GLU A 73 22.70 -13.42 -0.42
N ALA A 74 22.68 -13.89 -1.67
CA ALA A 74 23.85 -14.49 -2.31
C ALA A 74 25.01 -13.49 -2.43
N LEU A 75 24.75 -12.28 -2.90
CA LEU A 75 25.75 -11.21 -3.04
C LEU A 75 26.40 -10.83 -1.70
N VAL A 76 25.60 -10.77 -0.62
CA VAL A 76 26.11 -10.49 0.73
C VAL A 76 26.92 -11.66 1.29
N LYS A 77 26.51 -12.91 1.04
CA LYS A 77 27.28 -14.09 1.48
C LYS A 77 28.61 -14.24 0.75
N GLU A 78 28.67 -13.88 -0.52
CA GLU A 78 29.91 -13.90 -1.30
C GLU A 78 30.93 -12.88 -0.77
N GLN A 79 30.47 -11.68 -0.37
CA GLN A 79 31.33 -10.65 0.22
C GLN A 79 30.62 -9.93 1.37
N PRO A 80 30.71 -10.47 2.61
CA PRO A 80 30.08 -9.87 3.78
C PRO A 80 30.69 -8.52 4.17
N ASP A 81 31.90 -8.23 3.69
CA ASP A 81 32.63 -6.97 3.94
C ASP A 81 32.36 -5.88 2.90
N ALA A 82 31.51 -6.13 1.89
CA ALA A 82 31.21 -5.14 0.86
C ALA A 82 30.46 -3.92 1.42
N LEU A 83 30.75 -2.74 0.85
CA LEU A 83 30.02 -1.52 1.16
C LEU A 83 28.62 -1.58 0.54
N LEU A 84 27.63 -0.92 1.16
CA LEU A 84 26.26 -0.88 0.62
C LEU A 84 26.18 -0.26 -0.78
N SER A 85 27.05 0.71 -1.11
CA SER A 85 27.16 1.30 -2.45
C SER A 85 27.62 0.28 -3.48
N GLU A 86 28.65 -0.51 -3.14
CA GLU A 86 29.18 -1.58 -4.00
C GLU A 86 28.13 -2.68 -4.22
N LEU A 87 27.34 -3.00 -3.18
CA LEU A 87 26.21 -3.91 -3.33
C LEU A 87 25.14 -3.36 -4.28
N CYS A 88 24.85 -2.05 -4.25
CA CYS A 88 23.92 -1.43 -5.19
C CYS A 88 24.41 -1.55 -6.63
N GLU A 89 25.70 -1.27 -6.87
CA GLU A 89 26.32 -1.38 -8.20
C GLU A 89 26.29 -2.82 -8.73
N ARG A 90 26.64 -3.80 -7.89
CA ARG A 90 26.60 -5.22 -8.26
C ARG A 90 25.19 -5.71 -8.52
N PHE A 91 24.23 -5.27 -7.70
CA PHE A 91 22.83 -5.58 -7.90
C PHE A 91 22.31 -5.01 -9.22
N ALA A 92 22.69 -3.77 -9.56
CA ALA A 92 22.35 -3.15 -10.84
C ALA A 92 23.01 -3.89 -12.02
N ALA A 93 24.27 -4.33 -11.87
CA ALA A 93 24.97 -5.09 -12.90
C ALA A 93 24.33 -6.45 -13.20
N GLN A 94 23.75 -7.12 -12.20
CA GLN A 94 23.11 -8.43 -12.37
C GLN A 94 21.64 -8.36 -12.77
N THR A 95 20.89 -7.36 -12.28
CA THR A 95 19.43 -7.27 -12.48
C THR A 95 19.01 -6.19 -13.47
N GLY A 96 19.91 -5.27 -13.82
CA GLY A 96 19.59 -4.05 -14.56
C GLY A 96 18.77 -3.04 -13.77
N VAL A 97 18.52 -3.26 -12.47
CA VAL A 97 17.69 -2.39 -11.63
C VAL A 97 18.59 -1.56 -10.71
N GLU A 98 18.58 -0.25 -10.92
CA GLU A 98 19.24 0.70 -10.03
C GLU A 98 18.42 0.91 -8.75
N VAL A 99 19.09 0.76 -7.61
CA VAL A 99 18.50 0.90 -6.28
C VAL A 99 19.33 1.88 -5.45
N SER A 100 18.65 2.68 -4.63
CA SER A 100 19.35 3.58 -3.70
C SER A 100 20.00 2.78 -2.57
N VAL A 101 21.07 3.33 -1.99
CA VAL A 101 21.72 2.80 -0.79
C VAL A 101 20.71 2.55 0.35
N SER A 102 19.77 3.47 0.55
CA SER A 102 18.70 3.34 1.55
C SER A 102 17.73 2.18 1.25
N THR A 103 17.49 1.88 -0.03
CA THR A 103 16.68 0.73 -0.44
C THR A 103 17.44 -0.56 -0.17
N MET A 104 18.72 -0.61 -0.54
CA MET A 104 19.59 -1.76 -0.28
C MET A 104 19.73 -2.04 1.22
N GLN A 105 19.93 -1.01 2.04
CA GLN A 105 19.98 -1.13 3.50
C GLN A 105 18.70 -1.76 4.06
N ARG A 106 17.51 -1.30 3.63
CA ARG A 106 16.24 -1.90 4.07
C ARG A 106 16.12 -3.38 3.70
N MET A 107 16.57 -3.76 2.50
CA MET A 107 16.55 -5.16 2.05
C MET A 107 17.51 -6.03 2.88
N VAL A 108 18.71 -5.53 3.16
CA VAL A 108 19.69 -6.20 4.03
C VAL A 108 19.16 -6.34 5.46
N CYS A 109 18.57 -5.28 6.05
CA CYS A 109 17.95 -5.35 7.37
C CYS A 109 16.76 -6.34 7.39
N GLN A 110 15.96 -6.40 6.32
CA GLN A 110 14.87 -7.37 6.18
C GLN A 110 15.39 -8.82 6.15
N LEU A 111 16.57 -9.04 5.59
CA LEU A 111 17.27 -10.34 5.55
C LEU A 111 18.07 -10.64 6.84
N LYS A 112 18.10 -9.71 7.81
CA LYS A 112 18.89 -9.80 9.05
C LYS A 112 20.38 -10.06 8.80
N LEU A 113 20.92 -9.54 7.69
CA LEU A 113 22.34 -9.64 7.36
C LEU A 113 23.09 -8.39 7.82
N SER A 114 24.36 -8.54 8.19
CA SER A 114 25.26 -7.42 8.46
C SER A 114 26.19 -7.21 7.26
N VAL A 115 26.34 -5.95 6.84
CA VAL A 115 27.38 -5.53 5.90
C VAL A 115 28.19 -4.41 6.51
N LYS A 116 29.42 -4.25 6.03
CA LYS A 116 30.37 -3.30 6.59
C LYS A 116 30.00 -1.85 6.24
N LYS A 117 29.79 -1.08 7.33
CA LYS A 117 29.74 0.38 7.44
C LYS A 117 28.69 1.13 6.59
N ASN A 118 27.45 1.04 7.07
CA ASN A 118 26.62 2.13 7.59
C ASN A 118 25.52 1.48 8.46
N ALA A 119 25.94 0.56 9.33
CA ALA A 119 25.07 -0.37 10.02
C ALA A 119 24.55 0.22 11.33
N ASP A 120 23.65 1.20 11.22
CA ASP A 120 22.54 1.28 12.15
C ASP A 120 21.29 0.85 11.38
N CYS A 121 20.84 -0.39 11.58
CA CYS A 121 19.44 -0.71 11.36
C CYS A 121 18.67 -0.11 12.55
N LEU A 122 18.36 1.18 12.47
CA LEU A 122 17.35 1.84 13.31
C LEU A 122 16.03 1.94 12.54
#